data_AF-A0A1Q9T351-F1
#
_entry.id   AF-A0A1Q9T351-F1
#
_cell.length_a   1.000
_cell.length_b   1.000
_cell.length_c   1.000
_cell.angle_alpha   90.00
_cell.angle_beta   90.00
_cell.angle_gamma   90.00
#
_symmetry.space_group_name_H-M   'P 1'
#
loop_
_entity.id
_entity.type
_entity.pdbx_description
1 polymer ?
#
loop_
_entity_poly.entity_id
_entity_poly.type
_entity_poly.pdbx_seq_one_letter_code
_entity_poly.pdbx_strand_id
1 'polypeptide(L)'
;MRVIVTRARRDRVEHLAVTAPDGATVGDLRRQVDGPAFTGEPEERGSLPLEHGSDLDDGGTSPEEAAGLPRLVVTTGPDAGGTAALPPGRWVTVGRDPRCDLTIADPGLSRRHLRVRQDRDGVRVEDLASTNGLAWESGTRQPSGTWPVGDRLLIGGSGVVLVPRPPAPARQVSGGGVREVVPWPRSARAVPTRELTTPAAAARRRVRPPSAWTWSLPLVVALAVALLLRMPWLLLFGLLGPAMVLGHFLGDRRAARLEHEEALVEHARVRRKNEHRARRYLAEELMLLRERHPCLVGVTTRLVPHPSTSLWECSAEDLEVCLGEYACPSSVRLEDEALWHDAAPLPLTLAGPLVVCGARALREAFTRSLVLQLATRHPPTQWTLLLDPARAPGAAWDLLGWLPQTSTSGSTPDGRTLRWGEDLLLVDDVTQRRRAPPASCSLPAPEPSSRSLGRTR
;
A
#
# COMPACT_ATOMS: atom_id res chain seq x y z
N MET A 1 9.44 38.59 5.30
CA MET A 1 9.20 37.29 4.62
C MET A 1 9.04 37.37 3.09
N ARG A 2 9.38 36.29 2.36
CA ARG A 2 9.05 36.09 0.93
C ARG A 2 8.12 34.89 0.79
N VAL A 3 6.94 35.09 0.20
CA VAL A 3 5.91 34.05 0.07
C VAL A 3 5.39 33.99 -1.37
N ILE A 4 4.87 32.84 -1.77
CA ILE A 4 4.12 32.69 -3.02
C ILE A 4 2.66 32.50 -2.63
N VAL A 5 1.77 33.27 -3.23
CA VAL A 5 0.32 33.18 -2.99
C VAL A 5 -0.42 32.97 -4.29
N THR A 6 -1.57 32.31 -4.19
CA THR A 6 -2.41 31.96 -5.33
C THR A 6 -3.58 32.91 -5.41
N ARG A 7 -3.94 33.30 -6.63
CA ARG A 7 -5.07 34.17 -6.93
C ARG A 7 -5.84 33.59 -8.12
N ALA A 8 -7.10 33.22 -7.93
CA ALA A 8 -7.99 32.78 -9.00
C ALA A 8 -8.71 33.97 -9.66
N ARG A 9 -8.30 34.32 -10.89
CA ARG A 9 -9.12 35.15 -11.78
C ARG A 9 -10.04 34.27 -12.63
N ARG A 10 -11.17 34.83 -13.10
CA ARG A 10 -12.29 34.14 -13.79
C ARG A 10 -11.90 32.99 -14.74
N ASP A 11 -10.76 33.08 -15.45
CA ASP A 11 -10.29 32.04 -16.38
C ASP A 11 -8.84 31.56 -16.13
N ARG A 12 -8.16 32.02 -15.07
CA ARG A 12 -6.76 31.63 -14.80
C ARG A 12 -6.37 31.75 -13.33
N VAL A 13 -5.51 30.83 -12.91
CA VAL A 13 -4.82 30.90 -11.62
C VAL A 13 -3.52 31.68 -11.81
N GLU A 14 -3.35 32.76 -11.06
CA GLU A 14 -2.14 33.58 -11.01
C GLU A 14 -1.35 33.27 -9.72
N HIS A 15 -0.03 33.21 -9.82
CA HIS A 15 0.87 33.00 -8.69
C HIS A 15 1.70 34.27 -8.46
N LEU A 16 1.56 34.87 -7.28
CA LEU A 16 2.20 36.14 -6.94
C LEU A 16 3.35 35.86 -5.97
N ALA A 17 4.58 36.24 -6.35
CA ALA A 17 5.72 36.26 -5.44
C ALA A 17 5.69 37.58 -4.66
N VAL A 18 5.42 37.51 -3.35
CA VAL A 18 5.20 38.67 -2.48
C VAL A 18 6.33 38.78 -1.46
N THR A 19 6.88 39.99 -1.34
CA THR A 19 7.79 40.36 -0.24
C THR A 19 7.02 41.22 0.74
N ALA A 20 6.86 40.74 1.97
CA ALA A 20 6.05 41.39 3.00
C ALA A 20 6.81 41.44 4.35
N PRO A 21 6.46 42.38 5.26
CA PRO A 21 6.97 42.36 6.63
C PRO A 21 6.44 41.13 7.38
N ASP A 22 7.16 40.73 8.42
CA ASP A 22 6.73 39.60 9.24
C ASP A 22 5.46 39.96 10.01
N GLY A 23 4.46 39.07 9.97
CA GLY A 23 3.14 39.31 10.55
C GLY A 23 2.13 40.01 9.63
N ALA A 24 2.47 40.26 8.35
CA ALA A 24 1.48 40.72 7.37
C ALA A 24 0.33 39.71 7.25
N THR A 25 -0.88 40.20 6.98
CA THR A 25 -2.09 39.40 6.87
C THR A 25 -2.57 39.24 5.43
N VAL A 26 -3.43 38.25 5.17
CA VAL A 26 -4.12 38.10 3.88
C VAL A 26 -4.91 39.35 3.52
N GLY A 27 -5.54 40.00 4.52
CA GLY A 27 -6.27 41.25 4.35
C GLY A 27 -5.38 42.42 3.93
N ASP A 28 -4.15 42.52 4.46
CA ASP A 28 -3.18 43.55 4.05
C ASP A 28 -2.83 43.44 2.58
N LEU A 29 -2.54 42.22 2.12
CA LEU A 29 -2.19 41.98 0.72
C LEU A 29 -3.36 42.25 -0.23
N ARG A 30 -4.57 41.79 0.11
CA ARG A 30 -5.77 42.05 -0.70
C ARG A 30 -6.07 43.54 -0.83
N ARG A 31 -5.96 44.32 0.26
CA ARG A 31 -6.12 45.79 0.19
C ARG A 31 -5.17 46.44 -0.82
N GLN A 32 -3.95 45.92 -0.91
CA GLN A 32 -2.94 46.44 -1.84
C GLN A 32 -3.15 45.97 -3.28
N VAL A 33 -3.66 44.75 -3.48
CA VAL A 33 -3.83 44.11 -4.79
C VAL A 33 -5.19 44.43 -5.44
N ASP A 34 -6.26 44.57 -4.65
CA ASP A 34 -7.64 44.80 -5.10
C ASP A 34 -8.16 46.22 -4.82
N GLY A 35 -7.40 47.00 -4.06
CA GLY A 35 -7.69 48.39 -3.73
C GLY A 35 -8.58 48.58 -2.48
N PRO A 36 -8.76 49.83 -2.04
CA PRO A 36 -9.40 50.17 -0.76
C PRO A 36 -10.93 49.96 -0.72
N ALA A 37 -11.56 49.67 -1.85
CA ALA A 37 -13.02 49.47 -1.94
C ALA A 37 -13.49 48.04 -1.61
N PHE A 38 -12.55 47.14 -1.28
CA PHE A 38 -12.88 45.76 -0.90
C PHE A 38 -13.38 45.70 0.55
N THR A 39 -14.70 45.73 0.72
CA THR A 39 -15.41 45.74 2.03
C THR A 39 -16.17 44.44 2.33
N GLY A 40 -15.94 43.39 1.54
CA GLY A 40 -16.83 42.22 1.48
C GLY A 40 -16.41 40.97 2.26
N GLU A 41 -15.33 40.99 3.05
CA GLU A 41 -14.87 39.79 3.77
C GLU A 41 -15.27 39.72 5.25
N PRO A 42 -15.51 38.51 5.77
CA PRO A 42 -15.55 38.28 7.21
C PRO A 42 -14.24 38.75 7.85
N GLU A 43 -14.31 39.50 8.96
CA GLU A 43 -13.14 39.98 9.72
C GLU A 43 -12.15 38.85 10.07
N GLU A 44 -12.66 37.64 10.26
CA GLU A 44 -11.87 36.43 10.55
C GLU A 44 -10.88 36.07 9.43
N ARG A 45 -11.22 36.29 8.15
CA ARG A 45 -10.33 35.96 7.03
C ARG A 45 -9.25 37.00 6.79
N GLY A 46 -9.61 38.27 6.95
CA GLY A 46 -8.67 39.38 6.80
C GLY A 46 -7.55 39.36 7.85
N SER A 47 -7.79 38.74 9.01
CA SER A 47 -6.83 38.59 10.11
C SER A 47 -5.93 37.36 10.01
N LEU A 48 -6.13 36.48 9.01
CA LEU A 48 -5.26 35.32 8.80
C LEU A 48 -3.83 35.76 8.43
N PRO A 49 -2.80 35.12 8.99
CA PRO A 49 -1.41 35.41 8.65
C PRO A 49 -1.15 35.11 7.17
N LEU A 50 -0.40 35.98 6.51
CA LEU A 50 0.03 35.78 5.13
C LEU A 50 1.17 34.76 5.10
N GLU A 51 0.89 33.60 4.52
CA GLU A 51 1.80 32.46 4.48
C GLU A 51 2.06 31.99 3.05
N HIS A 52 3.19 31.33 2.82
CA HIS A 52 3.46 30.63 1.57
C HIS A 52 2.36 29.59 1.29
N GLY A 53 1.71 29.67 0.12
CA GLY A 53 0.56 28.83 -0.22
C GLY A 53 -0.81 29.47 0.04
N SER A 54 -0.89 30.69 0.58
CA SER A 54 -2.18 31.35 0.83
C SER A 54 -2.98 31.52 -0.47
N ASP A 55 -4.26 31.16 -0.44
CA ASP A 55 -5.21 31.41 -1.53
C ASP A 55 -5.98 32.70 -1.26
N LEU A 56 -5.86 33.65 -2.18
CA LEU A 56 -6.48 34.97 -2.12
C LEU A 56 -7.89 35.00 -2.69
N ASP A 57 -8.47 33.92 -3.20
CA ASP A 57 -9.81 33.95 -3.82
C ASP A 57 -10.76 32.85 -3.33
N ASP A 58 -10.31 31.96 -2.45
CA ASP A 58 -11.15 30.87 -1.94
C ASP A 58 -12.37 31.38 -1.13
N GLY A 59 -13.51 31.45 -1.80
CA GLY A 59 -14.79 31.96 -1.30
C GLY A 59 -15.80 30.88 -0.90
N GLY A 60 -15.45 29.59 -0.83
CA GLY A 60 -16.45 28.55 -0.61
C GLY A 60 -15.89 27.25 -0.08
N THR A 61 -16.52 26.74 0.99
CA THR A 61 -16.12 25.63 1.86
C THR A 61 -14.86 25.94 2.65
N SER A 62 -15.00 26.08 3.98
CA SER A 62 -13.82 26.10 4.84
C SER A 62 -13.00 24.84 4.51
N PRO A 63 -11.67 24.93 4.36
CA PRO A 63 -10.85 23.76 4.09
C PRO A 63 -11.05 22.66 5.16
N GLU A 64 -11.59 23.04 6.33
CA GLU A 64 -12.01 22.20 7.45
C GLU A 64 -13.22 21.31 7.11
N GLU A 65 -14.20 21.81 6.36
CA GLU A 65 -15.36 21.05 5.88
C GLU A 65 -14.94 20.02 4.83
N ALA A 66 -14.00 20.39 3.94
CA ALA A 66 -13.44 19.48 2.95
C ALA A 66 -12.44 18.46 3.55
N ALA A 67 -11.83 18.77 4.70
CA ALA A 67 -10.90 17.91 5.43
C ALA A 67 -11.59 16.82 6.26
N GLY A 68 -12.92 16.72 6.26
CA GLY A 68 -13.65 15.67 6.99
C GLY A 68 -14.25 14.56 6.12
N LEU A 69 -14.38 14.80 4.81
CA LEU A 69 -15.16 13.93 3.91
C LEU A 69 -14.38 12.70 3.46
N PRO A 70 -15.02 11.52 3.35
CA PRO A 70 -14.45 10.39 2.64
C PRO A 70 -14.19 10.77 1.18
N ARG A 71 -13.21 10.11 0.57
CA ARG A 71 -12.89 10.31 -0.85
C ARG A 71 -12.73 8.98 -1.56
N LEU A 72 -13.13 8.96 -2.83
CA LEU A 72 -12.74 7.92 -3.76
C LEU A 72 -11.39 8.29 -4.34
N VAL A 73 -10.48 7.33 -4.40
CA VAL A 73 -9.14 7.51 -4.97
C VAL A 73 -8.88 6.40 -5.97
N VAL A 74 -8.46 6.76 -7.18
CA VAL A 74 -8.05 5.82 -8.21
C VAL A 74 -6.64 5.32 -7.88
N THR A 75 -6.50 4.02 -7.64
CA THR A 75 -5.22 3.38 -7.29
C THR A 75 -4.40 3.00 -8.51
N THR A 76 -5.08 2.52 -9.56
CA THR A 76 -4.47 1.93 -10.75
C THR A 76 -5.24 2.30 -12.01
N GLY A 77 -4.56 2.28 -13.15
CA GLY A 77 -5.09 2.68 -14.45
C GLY A 77 -4.62 4.09 -14.87
N PRO A 78 -5.19 4.63 -15.96
CA PRO A 78 -4.69 5.85 -16.61
C PRO A 78 -4.77 7.10 -15.74
N ASP A 79 -5.77 7.19 -14.86
CA ASP A 79 -5.98 8.33 -13.97
C ASP A 79 -5.65 8.00 -12.50
N ALA A 80 -4.65 7.14 -12.27
CA ALA A 80 -4.15 6.86 -10.93
C ALA A 80 -3.79 8.17 -10.19
N GLY A 81 -4.26 8.30 -8.95
CA GLY A 81 -4.19 9.55 -8.18
C GLY A 81 -5.38 10.50 -8.38
N GLY A 82 -6.29 10.21 -9.32
CA GLY A 82 -7.57 10.92 -9.44
C GLY A 82 -8.43 10.73 -8.20
N THR A 83 -9.13 11.78 -7.77
CA THR A 83 -9.95 11.76 -6.55
C THR A 83 -11.31 12.42 -6.73
N ALA A 84 -12.29 11.97 -5.94
CA ALA A 84 -13.57 12.65 -5.78
C ALA A 84 -14.03 12.57 -4.33
N ALA A 85 -14.48 13.70 -3.77
CA ALA A 85 -15.07 13.74 -2.44
C ALA A 85 -16.43 13.02 -2.44
N LEU A 86 -16.75 12.35 -1.33
CA LEU A 86 -18.01 11.63 -1.12
C LEU A 86 -18.82 12.33 -0.03
N PRO A 87 -19.54 13.42 -0.35
CA PRO A 87 -20.39 14.11 0.62
C PRO A 87 -21.57 13.23 1.07
N PRO A 88 -21.99 13.31 2.35
CA PRO A 88 -23.10 12.53 2.88
C PRO A 88 -24.38 12.70 2.08
N GLY A 89 -25.04 11.60 1.74
CA GLY A 89 -26.36 11.60 1.09
C GLY A 89 -26.38 11.99 -0.40
N ARG A 90 -25.27 12.45 -0.98
CA ARG A 90 -25.16 12.76 -2.42
C ARG A 90 -24.56 11.59 -3.19
N TRP A 91 -25.15 11.28 -4.35
CA TRP A 91 -24.57 10.36 -5.31
C TRP A 91 -23.39 11.01 -6.04
N VAL A 92 -22.27 10.29 -6.06
CA VAL A 92 -21.05 10.58 -6.80
C VAL A 92 -20.93 9.57 -7.93
N THR A 93 -20.87 10.05 -9.15
CA THR A 93 -20.83 9.23 -10.37
C THR A 93 -19.39 8.97 -10.80
N VAL A 94 -19.10 7.73 -11.19
CA VAL A 94 -17.78 7.31 -11.69
C VAL A 94 -17.94 6.72 -13.08
N GLY A 95 -17.09 7.14 -14.02
CA GLY A 95 -17.13 6.65 -15.39
C GLY A 95 -16.18 7.38 -16.32
N ARG A 96 -16.23 7.03 -17.61
CA ARG A 96 -15.36 7.64 -18.63
C ARG A 96 -15.87 8.98 -19.17
N ASP A 97 -17.15 9.31 -18.92
CA ASP A 97 -17.73 10.57 -19.38
C ASP A 97 -17.17 11.75 -18.56
N PRO A 98 -16.68 12.84 -19.19
CA PRO A 98 -16.21 14.04 -18.49
C PRO A 98 -17.25 14.72 -17.58
N ARG A 99 -18.53 14.36 -17.72
CA ARG A 99 -19.62 14.82 -16.84
C ARG A 99 -19.74 14.03 -15.53
N CYS A 100 -18.93 12.98 -15.33
CA CYS A 100 -18.89 12.23 -14.07
C CYS A 100 -18.11 13.00 -13.00
N ASP A 101 -18.54 12.86 -11.74
CA ASP A 101 -17.85 13.47 -10.60
C ASP A 101 -16.41 12.94 -10.46
N LEU A 102 -16.19 11.64 -10.74
CA LEU A 102 -14.88 11.04 -10.93
C LEU A 102 -14.78 10.51 -12.37
N THR A 103 -14.05 11.24 -13.21
CA THR A 103 -13.79 10.83 -14.60
C THR A 103 -12.53 9.97 -14.66
N ILE A 104 -12.63 8.79 -15.28
CA ILE A 104 -11.52 7.87 -15.51
C ILE A 104 -11.49 7.51 -17.00
N ALA A 105 -10.47 7.97 -17.71
CA ALA A 105 -10.17 7.75 -19.12
C ALA A 105 -9.69 6.33 -19.44
N ASP A 106 -10.34 5.33 -18.83
CA ASP A 106 -10.11 3.90 -19.10
C ASP A 106 -11.06 3.40 -20.20
N PRO A 107 -10.57 2.90 -21.34
CA PRO A 107 -11.41 2.32 -22.39
C PRO A 107 -12.36 1.21 -21.92
N GLY A 108 -12.01 0.49 -20.85
CA GLY A 108 -12.83 -0.53 -20.20
C GLY A 108 -13.98 0.02 -19.35
N LEU A 109 -14.11 1.33 -19.18
CA LEU A 109 -15.21 1.94 -18.43
C LEU A 109 -16.35 2.40 -19.34
N SER A 110 -17.58 2.07 -18.92
CA SER A 110 -18.79 2.72 -19.42
C SER A 110 -18.76 4.23 -19.15
N ARG A 111 -19.46 5.00 -19.98
CA ARG A 111 -19.62 6.47 -19.83
C ARG A 111 -20.03 6.85 -18.40
N ARG A 112 -21.08 6.21 -17.90
CA ARG A 112 -21.48 6.20 -16.48
C ARG A 112 -21.43 4.76 -16.03
N HIS A 113 -20.40 4.40 -15.27
CA HIS A 113 -20.13 3.01 -14.91
C HIS A 113 -20.86 2.65 -13.63
N LEU A 114 -20.73 3.50 -12.61
CA LEU A 114 -21.35 3.29 -11.31
C LEU A 114 -21.65 4.63 -10.64
N ARG A 115 -22.41 4.55 -9.54
CA ARG A 115 -22.56 5.64 -8.59
C ARG A 115 -22.32 5.16 -7.17
N VAL A 116 -21.75 6.04 -6.36
CA VAL A 116 -21.41 5.79 -4.96
C VAL A 116 -22.08 6.84 -4.09
N ARG A 117 -22.58 6.46 -2.92
CA ARG A 117 -23.14 7.40 -1.93
C ARG A 117 -22.74 6.99 -0.53
N GLN A 118 -22.38 7.97 0.29
CA GLN A 118 -22.23 7.75 1.73
C GLN A 118 -23.60 7.83 2.41
N ASP A 119 -24.04 6.70 2.98
CA ASP A 119 -25.23 6.57 3.82
C ASP A 119 -24.83 6.53 5.31
N ARG A 120 -25.82 6.48 6.22
CA ARG A 120 -25.56 6.38 7.68
C ARG A 120 -24.86 5.08 8.07
N ASP A 121 -25.14 4.00 7.34
CA ASP A 121 -24.67 2.64 7.64
C ASP A 121 -23.39 2.25 6.88
N GLY A 122 -22.85 3.16 6.05
CA GLY A 122 -21.65 2.92 5.26
C GLY A 122 -21.73 3.53 3.86
N VAL A 123 -20.85 3.09 2.97
CA VAL A 123 -20.80 3.56 1.57
C VAL A 123 -21.52 2.55 0.68
N ARG A 124 -22.50 3.02 -0.09
CA ARG A 124 -23.28 2.21 -1.03
C ARG A 124 -22.76 2.41 -2.45
N VAL A 125 -22.62 1.31 -3.19
CA VAL A 125 -22.20 1.25 -4.60
C VAL A 125 -23.34 0.67 -5.44
N GLU A 126 -23.68 1.35 -6.52
CA GLU A 126 -24.67 0.89 -7.50
C GLU A 126 -24.06 0.88 -8.90
N ASP A 127 -24.08 -0.30 -9.54
CA ASP A 127 -23.71 -0.48 -10.94
C ASP A 127 -24.79 0.11 -11.85
N LEU A 128 -24.39 0.92 -12.82
CA LEU A 128 -25.29 1.59 -13.77
C LEU A 128 -25.38 0.81 -15.08
N ALA A 129 -25.57 -0.51 -14.97
CA ALA A 129 -25.55 -1.46 -16.08
C ALA A 129 -24.25 -1.35 -16.91
N SER A 130 -23.11 -1.38 -16.22
CA SER A 130 -21.79 -1.32 -16.85
C SER A 130 -21.52 -2.54 -17.75
N THR A 131 -20.67 -2.36 -18.77
CA THR A 131 -20.39 -3.42 -19.76
C THR A 131 -19.51 -4.52 -19.18
N ASN A 132 -18.49 -4.13 -18.40
CA ASN A 132 -17.52 -5.05 -17.82
C ASN A 132 -17.86 -5.45 -16.37
N GLY A 133 -18.92 -4.88 -15.80
CA GLY A 133 -19.32 -5.12 -14.42
C GLY A 133 -18.36 -4.52 -13.40
N LEU A 134 -18.63 -4.84 -12.14
CA LEU A 134 -17.86 -4.45 -10.96
C LEU A 134 -17.28 -5.70 -10.30
N ALA A 135 -16.06 -5.63 -9.76
CA ALA A 135 -15.50 -6.72 -8.97
C ALA A 135 -14.75 -6.21 -7.74
N TRP A 136 -14.91 -6.87 -6.61
CA TRP A 136 -14.06 -6.65 -5.44
C TRP A 136 -12.78 -7.44 -5.58
N GLU A 137 -11.64 -6.85 -5.24
CA GLU A 137 -10.36 -7.56 -5.25
C GLU A 137 -10.35 -8.75 -4.28
N SER A 138 -11.08 -8.65 -3.15
CA SER A 138 -11.29 -9.78 -2.24
C SER A 138 -12.06 -10.97 -2.84
N GLY A 139 -12.69 -10.80 -4.00
CA GLY A 139 -13.55 -11.80 -4.63
C GLY A 139 -14.95 -11.90 -4.03
N THR A 140 -15.39 -10.89 -3.26
CA THR A 140 -16.73 -10.85 -2.68
C THR A 140 -17.81 -10.83 -3.78
N ARG A 141 -18.79 -11.75 -3.68
CA ARG A 141 -19.73 -12.09 -4.78
C ARG A 141 -20.73 -11.01 -5.18
N GLN A 142 -20.96 -9.98 -4.37
CA GLN A 142 -21.94 -8.93 -4.66
C GLN A 142 -21.25 -7.57 -4.70
N PRO A 143 -20.91 -7.07 -5.90
CA PRO A 143 -20.21 -5.80 -6.04
C PRO A 143 -21.15 -4.59 -5.93
N SER A 144 -22.46 -4.80 -6.12
CA SER A 144 -23.51 -3.83 -5.83
C SER A 144 -23.99 -3.99 -4.38
N GLY A 145 -23.90 -2.94 -3.57
CA GLY A 145 -24.25 -3.01 -2.15
C GLY A 145 -23.36 -2.12 -1.29
N THR A 146 -22.97 -2.62 -0.12
CA THR A 146 -22.07 -1.89 0.79
C THR A 146 -20.61 -2.09 0.38
N TRP A 147 -19.85 -1.00 0.24
CA TRP A 147 -18.41 -0.99 0.01
C TRP A 147 -17.68 -1.54 1.25
N PRO A 148 -16.99 -2.69 1.18
CA PRO A 148 -16.23 -3.22 2.30
C PRO A 148 -15.03 -2.32 2.62
N VAL A 149 -14.90 -1.88 3.88
CA VAL A 149 -13.80 -1.00 4.29
C VAL A 149 -12.44 -1.66 3.99
N GLY A 150 -11.55 -0.93 3.32
CA GLY A 150 -10.21 -1.41 2.96
C GLY A 150 -10.16 -2.27 1.70
N ASP A 151 -11.30 -2.62 1.09
CA ASP A 151 -11.33 -3.36 -0.17
C ASP A 151 -11.28 -2.41 -1.37
N ARG A 152 -10.67 -2.90 -2.44
CA ARG A 152 -10.47 -2.19 -3.70
C ARG A 152 -11.52 -2.65 -4.71
N LEU A 153 -12.22 -1.67 -5.26
CA LEU A 153 -13.17 -1.90 -6.34
C LEU A 153 -12.44 -1.88 -7.68
N LEU A 154 -12.53 -2.98 -8.42
CA LEU A 154 -11.98 -3.14 -9.75
C LEU A 154 -13.07 -2.83 -10.79
N ILE A 155 -12.78 -1.90 -11.69
CA ILE A 155 -13.65 -1.45 -12.79
C ILE A 155 -12.83 -1.35 -14.07
N GLY A 156 -13.14 -2.18 -15.07
CA GLY A 156 -12.32 -2.24 -16.28
C GLY A 156 -10.86 -2.61 -15.95
N GLY A 157 -9.91 -1.76 -16.35
CA GLY A 157 -8.49 -1.85 -16.01
C GLY A 157 -8.07 -0.93 -14.85
N SER A 158 -9.03 -0.29 -14.18
CA SER A 158 -8.80 0.65 -13.07
C SER A 158 -9.22 0.10 -11.72
N GLY A 159 -8.46 0.43 -10.69
CA GLY A 159 -8.79 0.16 -9.29
C GLY A 159 -9.16 1.45 -8.57
N VAL A 160 -10.19 1.40 -7.73
CA VAL A 160 -10.64 2.53 -6.89
C VAL A 160 -10.73 2.06 -5.45
N VAL A 161 -10.26 2.89 -4.52
CA VAL A 161 -10.38 2.67 -3.07
C VAL A 161 -11.13 3.80 -2.41
N LEU A 162 -11.81 3.47 -1.32
CA LEU A 162 -12.44 4.43 -0.44
C LEU A 162 -11.45 4.82 0.68
N VAL A 163 -11.11 6.10 0.75
CA VAL A 163 -10.39 6.70 1.88
C VAL A 163 -11.44 7.29 2.83
N PRO A 164 -11.68 6.69 4.01
CA PRO A 164 -12.84 7.01 4.85
C PRO A 164 -12.76 8.40 5.51
N ARG A 165 -11.57 8.83 5.90
CA ARG A 165 -11.32 10.17 6.45
C ARG A 165 -9.84 10.50 6.24
N PRO A 166 -9.48 11.73 5.86
CA PRO A 166 -8.08 12.12 5.88
C PRO A 166 -7.54 12.15 7.32
N PRO A 167 -6.22 12.03 7.49
CA PRO A 167 -5.58 12.00 8.80
C PRO A 167 -5.81 13.29 9.60
N ALA A 168 -5.69 13.18 10.93
CA ALA A 168 -5.86 14.31 11.85
C ALA A 168 -4.90 15.46 11.49
N PRO A 169 -5.26 16.72 11.77
CA PRO A 169 -4.35 17.83 11.57
C PRO A 169 -3.10 17.67 12.43
N ALA A 170 -1.92 17.91 11.84
CA ALA A 170 -0.67 17.96 12.56
C ALA A 170 -0.55 19.28 13.36
N ARG A 171 0.27 19.26 14.42
CA ARG A 171 0.63 20.48 15.14
C ARG A 171 1.39 21.42 14.20
N GLN A 172 0.92 22.66 14.13
CA GLN A 172 1.47 23.70 13.27
C GLN A 172 1.87 24.91 14.10
N VAL A 173 2.98 25.54 13.74
CA VAL A 173 3.39 26.84 14.27
C VAL A 173 3.60 27.78 13.08
N SER A 174 2.83 28.85 13.04
CA SER A 174 2.94 29.88 12.01
C SER A 174 3.92 30.96 12.44
N GLY A 175 4.88 31.30 11.58
CA GLY A 175 5.85 32.36 11.85
C GLY A 175 6.65 32.73 10.61
N GLY A 176 6.91 34.03 10.40
CA GLY A 176 7.75 34.51 9.29
C GLY A 176 7.24 34.15 7.89
N GLY A 177 5.92 33.96 7.72
CA GLY A 177 5.29 33.59 6.45
C GLY A 177 5.41 32.11 6.09
N VAL A 178 5.84 31.27 7.03
CA VAL A 178 5.98 29.82 6.85
C VAL A 178 5.17 29.09 7.93
N ARG A 179 4.64 27.92 7.57
CA ARG A 179 4.08 26.96 8.52
C ARG A 179 5.13 25.93 8.89
N GLU A 180 5.54 25.93 10.14
CA GLU A 180 6.34 24.85 10.70
C GLU A 180 5.42 23.68 11.07
N VAL A 181 5.72 22.50 10.53
CA VAL A 181 4.97 21.27 10.80
C VAL A 181 5.89 20.32 11.55
N VAL A 182 5.46 19.89 12.73
CA VAL A 182 6.15 18.84 13.48
C VAL A 182 5.60 17.49 13.01
N PRO A 183 6.39 16.65 12.30
CA PRO A 183 5.91 15.36 11.80
C PRO A 183 5.50 14.44 12.94
N TRP A 184 4.46 13.64 12.73
CA TRP A 184 4.13 12.55 13.63
C TRP A 184 4.87 11.29 13.17
N PRO A 185 5.85 10.76 13.92
CA PRO A 185 6.58 9.59 13.49
C PRO A 185 5.65 8.38 13.45
N ARG A 186 5.66 7.63 12.34
CA ARG A 186 5.00 6.33 12.30
C ARG A 186 5.93 5.23 12.80
N SER A 187 5.36 4.19 13.39
CA SER A 187 6.07 2.93 13.62
C SER A 187 5.94 2.05 12.38
N ALA A 188 7.07 1.74 11.73
CA ALA A 188 7.08 0.77 10.63
C ALA A 188 6.60 -0.60 11.15
N ARG A 189 5.47 -1.08 10.64
CA ARG A 189 4.97 -2.42 10.96
C ARG A 189 5.70 -3.45 10.12
N ALA A 190 6.35 -4.41 10.76
CA ALA A 190 6.91 -5.57 10.08
C ALA A 190 5.77 -6.45 9.55
N VAL A 191 5.92 -6.95 8.31
CA VAL A 191 5.03 -7.95 7.74
C VAL A 191 5.41 -9.31 8.32
N PRO A 192 4.53 -9.99 9.07
CA PRO A 192 4.88 -11.25 9.72
C PRO A 192 4.89 -12.41 8.73
N THR A 193 5.91 -13.25 8.78
CA THR A 193 5.92 -14.55 8.10
C THR A 193 4.90 -15.49 8.75
N ARG A 194 4.08 -16.15 7.94
CA ARG A 194 3.04 -17.09 8.42
C ARG A 194 3.21 -18.43 7.72
N GLU A 195 3.48 -19.47 8.49
CA GLU A 195 3.60 -20.84 7.96
C GLU A 195 2.41 -21.68 8.40
N LEU A 196 1.75 -22.31 7.41
CA LEU A 196 0.63 -23.19 7.61
C LEU A 196 0.96 -24.55 7.00
N THR A 197 1.08 -25.56 7.86
CA THR A 197 1.31 -26.95 7.45
C THR A 197 0.17 -27.82 7.94
N THR A 198 -0.25 -28.75 7.10
CA THR A 198 -1.22 -29.78 7.47
C THR A 198 -0.44 -31.01 7.93
N PRO A 199 -0.64 -31.50 9.17
CA PRO A 199 0.00 -32.73 9.63
C PRO A 199 -0.32 -33.88 8.67
N ALA A 200 0.68 -34.71 8.36
CA ALA A 200 0.48 -35.84 7.45
C ALA A 200 -0.66 -36.75 7.95
N ALA A 201 -1.50 -37.22 7.02
CA ALA A 201 -2.58 -38.14 7.35
C ALA A 201 -2.04 -39.40 8.06
N ALA A 202 -2.76 -39.87 9.08
CA ALA A 202 -2.35 -41.06 9.81
C ALA A 202 -2.24 -42.26 8.88
N ALA A 203 -1.06 -42.88 8.86
CA ALA A 203 -0.83 -44.09 8.08
C ALA A 203 -1.76 -45.21 8.57
N ARG A 204 -2.28 -46.01 7.64
CA ARG A 204 -3.13 -47.14 8.00
C ARG A 204 -2.39 -48.08 8.95
N ARG A 205 -2.98 -48.34 10.13
CA ARG A 205 -2.43 -49.30 11.09
C ARG A 205 -2.30 -50.67 10.43
N ARG A 206 -1.07 -51.20 10.40
CA ARG A 206 -0.79 -52.53 9.84
C ARG A 206 -1.24 -53.61 10.81
N VAL A 207 -2.37 -54.25 10.53
CA VAL A 207 -2.83 -55.44 11.27
C VAL A 207 -2.07 -56.65 10.75
N ARG A 208 -1.27 -57.29 11.60
CA ARG A 208 -0.52 -58.51 11.24
C ARG A 208 -1.46 -59.72 11.30
N PRO A 209 -1.36 -60.67 10.34
CA PRO A 209 -2.12 -61.91 10.46
C PRO A 209 -1.66 -62.69 11.71
N PRO A 210 -2.58 -63.33 12.45
CA PRO A 210 -2.23 -64.21 13.57
C PRO A 210 -1.28 -65.32 13.10
N SER A 211 -0.27 -65.63 13.90
CA SER A 211 0.75 -66.63 13.56
C SER A 211 0.13 -68.04 13.51
N ALA A 212 0.67 -68.93 12.67
CA ALA A 212 0.18 -70.31 12.60
C ALA A 212 0.14 -71.01 13.98
N TRP A 213 1.08 -70.68 14.87
CA TRP A 213 1.14 -71.15 16.25
C TRP A 213 -0.02 -70.67 17.13
N THR A 214 -0.49 -69.44 16.96
CA THR A 214 -1.67 -68.93 17.70
C THR A 214 -2.96 -69.66 17.33
N TRP A 215 -3.05 -70.22 16.11
CA TRP A 215 -4.17 -71.07 15.69
C TRP A 215 -4.05 -72.51 16.19
N SER A 216 -2.84 -73.08 16.10
CA SER A 216 -2.62 -74.50 16.37
C SER A 216 -2.47 -74.82 17.86
N LEU A 217 -1.90 -73.92 18.68
CA LEU A 217 -1.60 -74.19 20.08
C LEU A 217 -2.84 -74.59 20.91
N PRO A 218 -3.98 -73.85 20.87
CA PRO A 218 -5.18 -74.25 21.61
C PRO A 218 -5.78 -75.57 21.10
N LEU A 219 -5.69 -75.81 19.78
CA LEU A 219 -6.20 -77.02 19.15
C LEU A 219 -5.36 -78.26 19.52
N VAL A 220 -4.04 -78.11 19.55
CA VAL A 220 -3.09 -79.16 19.96
C VAL A 220 -3.24 -79.46 21.45
N VAL A 221 -3.36 -78.43 22.30
CA VAL A 221 -3.59 -78.61 23.73
C VAL A 221 -4.94 -79.28 24.00
N ALA A 222 -6.01 -78.84 23.34
CA ALA A 222 -7.33 -79.48 23.45
C ALA A 222 -7.31 -80.94 22.98
N LEU A 223 -6.60 -81.25 21.89
CA LEU A 223 -6.42 -82.61 21.40
C LEU A 223 -5.65 -83.49 22.41
N ALA A 224 -4.55 -82.99 22.96
CA ALA A 224 -3.76 -83.71 23.96
C ALA A 224 -4.58 -84.00 25.23
N VAL A 225 -5.32 -83.01 25.72
CA VAL A 225 -6.19 -83.14 26.91
C VAL A 225 -7.37 -84.09 26.64
N ALA A 226 -8.00 -84.01 25.46
CA ALA A 226 -9.10 -84.90 25.08
C ALA A 226 -8.65 -86.37 25.01
N LEU A 227 -7.44 -86.64 24.51
CA LEU A 227 -6.85 -87.98 24.46
C LEU A 227 -6.50 -88.51 25.87
N LEU A 228 -5.95 -87.65 26.73
CA LEU A 228 -5.56 -88.02 28.10
C LEU A 228 -6.78 -88.31 28.99
N LEU A 229 -7.83 -87.48 28.91
CA LEU A 229 -9.04 -87.60 29.72
C LEU A 229 -10.12 -88.52 29.08
N ARG A 230 -9.89 -89.03 27.86
CA ARG A 230 -10.86 -89.81 27.05
C ARG A 230 -12.23 -89.13 26.86
N MET A 231 -12.23 -87.80 26.82
CA MET A 231 -13.44 -86.98 26.67
C MET A 231 -13.42 -86.25 25.31
N PRO A 232 -14.04 -86.81 24.26
CA PRO A 232 -13.96 -86.24 22.91
C PRO A 232 -14.67 -84.89 22.77
N TRP A 233 -15.63 -84.57 23.64
CA TRP A 233 -16.37 -83.29 23.58
C TRP A 233 -15.50 -82.06 23.90
N LEU A 234 -14.34 -82.24 24.57
CA LEU A 234 -13.39 -81.15 24.86
C LEU A 234 -12.77 -80.54 23.60
N LEU A 235 -12.80 -81.24 22.46
CA LEU A 235 -12.37 -80.69 21.17
C LEU A 235 -13.23 -79.49 20.72
N LEU A 236 -14.51 -79.44 21.14
CA LEU A 236 -15.40 -78.33 20.85
C LEU A 236 -14.93 -77.02 21.51
N PHE A 237 -14.38 -77.12 22.72
CA PHE A 237 -13.75 -76.00 23.43
C PHE A 237 -12.42 -75.59 22.79
N GLY A 238 -11.68 -76.54 22.21
CA GLY A 238 -10.48 -76.27 21.41
C GLY A 238 -10.75 -75.43 20.16
N LEU A 239 -11.94 -75.53 19.57
CA LEU A 239 -12.37 -74.72 18.42
C LEU A 239 -12.72 -73.26 18.80
N LEU A 240 -13.08 -73.01 20.06
CA LEU A 240 -13.46 -71.68 20.55
C LEU A 240 -12.29 -70.69 20.50
N GLY A 241 -11.06 -71.16 20.75
CA GLY A 241 -9.84 -70.35 20.70
C GLY A 241 -9.56 -69.77 19.29
N PRO A 242 -9.44 -70.62 18.25
CA PRO A 242 -9.35 -70.21 16.85
C PRO A 242 -10.47 -69.25 16.41
N ALA A 243 -11.71 -69.51 16.83
CA ALA A 243 -12.85 -68.64 16.51
C ALA A 243 -12.70 -67.23 17.12
N MET A 244 -12.23 -67.14 18.38
CA MET A 244 -11.97 -65.86 19.05
C MET A 244 -10.83 -65.07 18.38
N VAL A 245 -9.73 -65.74 18.02
CA VAL A 245 -8.59 -65.13 17.31
C VAL A 245 -9.03 -64.60 15.93
N LEU A 246 -9.86 -65.37 15.21
CA LEU A 246 -10.45 -64.93 13.95
C LEU A 246 -11.32 -63.68 14.13
N GLY A 247 -12.19 -63.68 15.15
CA GLY A 247 -13.06 -62.55 15.49
C GLY A 247 -12.26 -61.28 15.80
N HIS A 248 -11.20 -61.40 16.61
CA HIS A 248 -10.30 -60.29 16.94
C HIS A 248 -9.57 -59.75 15.70
N PHE A 249 -9.04 -60.63 14.85
CA PHE A 249 -8.34 -60.22 13.62
C PHE A 249 -9.28 -59.50 12.62
N LEU A 250 -10.49 -60.02 12.41
CA LEU A 250 -11.50 -59.38 11.55
C LEU A 250 -11.95 -58.03 12.15
N GLY A 251 -12.12 -57.97 13.47
CA GLY A 251 -12.40 -56.75 14.22
C GLY A 251 -11.32 -55.69 14.03
N ASP A 252 -10.06 -56.04 14.27
CA ASP A 252 -8.91 -55.16 14.10
C ASP A 252 -8.77 -54.66 12.65
N ARG A 253 -9.00 -55.52 11.66
CA ARG A 253 -8.95 -55.14 10.24
C ARG A 253 -10.04 -54.14 9.88
N ARG A 254 -11.24 -54.28 10.47
CA ARG A 254 -12.36 -53.34 10.28
C ARG A 254 -12.09 -52.02 11.01
N ALA A 255 -11.65 -52.08 12.27
CA ALA A 255 -11.30 -50.90 13.07
C ALA A 255 -10.19 -50.08 12.39
N ALA A 256 -9.09 -50.72 11.98
CA ALA A 256 -7.98 -50.05 11.28
C ALA A 256 -8.39 -49.44 9.92
N ARG A 257 -9.47 -49.93 9.29
CA ARG A 257 -10.03 -49.32 8.08
C ARG A 257 -10.84 -48.06 8.43
N LEU A 258 -11.76 -48.16 9.40
CA LEU A 258 -12.59 -47.04 9.85
C LEU A 258 -11.73 -45.89 10.40
N GLU A 259 -10.75 -46.20 11.26
CA GLU A 259 -9.78 -45.22 11.79
C GLU A 259 -9.03 -44.48 10.67
N HIS A 260 -8.64 -45.18 9.60
CA HIS A 260 -7.97 -44.57 8.46
C HIS A 260 -8.92 -43.69 7.62
N GLU A 261 -10.15 -44.14 7.40
CA GLU A 261 -11.19 -43.34 6.73
C GLU A 261 -11.49 -42.06 7.53
N GLU A 262 -11.63 -42.15 8.85
CA GLU A 262 -11.78 -41.01 9.76
C GLU A 262 -10.57 -40.07 9.73
N ALA A 263 -9.35 -40.62 9.75
CA ALA A 263 -8.12 -39.83 9.66
C ALA A 263 -8.00 -39.07 8.33
N LEU A 264 -8.45 -39.65 7.21
CA LEU A 264 -8.49 -38.97 5.91
C LEU A 264 -9.50 -37.81 5.89
N VAL A 265 -10.67 -38.00 6.51
CA VAL A 265 -11.69 -36.96 6.62
C VAL A 265 -11.19 -35.80 7.48
N GLU A 266 -10.60 -36.08 8.64
CA GLU A 266 -10.07 -35.02 9.51
C GLU A 266 -8.87 -34.33 8.87
N HIS A 267 -7.99 -35.06 8.19
CA HIS A 267 -6.91 -34.47 7.39
C HIS A 267 -7.44 -33.50 6.32
N ALA A 268 -8.45 -33.92 5.53
CA ALA A 268 -9.06 -33.05 4.53
C ALA A 268 -9.72 -31.81 5.15
N ARG A 269 -10.33 -31.95 6.34
CA ARG A 269 -10.92 -30.84 7.10
C ARG A 269 -9.85 -29.85 7.57
N VAL A 270 -8.75 -30.33 8.14
CA VAL A 270 -7.62 -29.50 8.59
C VAL A 270 -7.00 -28.77 7.39
N ARG A 271 -6.80 -29.47 6.26
CA ARG A 271 -6.30 -28.87 5.02
C ARG A 271 -7.19 -27.73 4.53
N ARG A 272 -8.51 -27.94 4.43
CA ARG A 272 -9.46 -26.87 4.04
C ARG A 272 -9.45 -25.68 5.00
N LYS A 273 -9.29 -25.93 6.31
CA LYS A 273 -9.17 -24.89 7.32
C LYS A 273 -7.88 -24.08 7.15
N ASN A 274 -6.77 -24.75 6.85
CA ASN A 274 -5.49 -24.10 6.54
C ASN A 274 -5.59 -23.29 5.25
N GLU A 275 -6.18 -23.81 4.17
CA GLU A 275 -6.43 -23.06 2.92
C GLU A 275 -7.24 -21.77 3.16
N HIS A 276 -8.30 -21.84 3.98
CA HIS A 276 -9.10 -20.66 4.30
C HIS A 276 -8.32 -19.63 5.14
N ARG A 277 -7.55 -20.09 6.14
CA ARG A 277 -6.66 -19.23 6.93
C ARG A 277 -5.59 -18.58 6.05
N ALA A 278 -5.02 -19.34 5.12
CA ALA A 278 -3.99 -18.87 4.20
C ALA A 278 -4.52 -17.73 3.32
N ARG A 279 -5.72 -17.86 2.76
CA ARG A 279 -6.38 -16.78 2.00
C ARG A 279 -6.60 -15.52 2.84
N ARG A 280 -7.02 -15.68 4.10
CA ARG A 280 -7.21 -14.55 5.01
C ARG A 280 -5.89 -13.85 5.31
N TYR A 281 -4.84 -14.60 5.64
CA TYR A 281 -3.51 -14.05 5.89
C TYR A 281 -2.90 -13.39 4.65
N LEU A 282 -3.15 -13.94 3.47
CA LEU A 282 -2.74 -13.33 2.20
C LEU A 282 -3.41 -11.96 2.02
N ALA A 283 -4.71 -11.86 2.24
CA ALA A 283 -5.42 -10.57 2.18
C ALA A 283 -4.92 -9.57 3.24
N GLU A 284 -4.70 -10.02 4.48
CA GLU A 284 -4.14 -9.20 5.56
C GLU A 284 -2.72 -8.69 5.22
N GLU A 285 -1.86 -9.54 4.67
CA GLU A 285 -0.52 -9.16 4.22
C GLU A 285 -0.57 -8.11 3.12
N LEU A 286 -1.44 -8.29 2.11
CA LEU A 286 -1.57 -7.32 1.01
C LEU A 286 -2.03 -5.95 1.52
N MET A 287 -2.97 -5.93 2.47
CA MET A 287 -3.38 -4.69 3.14
C MET A 287 -2.19 -4.02 3.86
N LEU A 288 -1.41 -4.78 4.64
CA LEU A 288 -0.22 -4.26 5.32
C LEU A 288 0.83 -3.71 4.34
N LEU A 289 1.06 -4.39 3.21
CA LEU A 289 1.98 -3.91 2.17
C LEU A 289 1.52 -2.57 1.58
N ARG A 290 0.21 -2.40 1.35
CA ARG A 290 -0.38 -1.14 0.86
C ARG A 290 -0.39 -0.02 1.89
N GLU A 291 -0.61 -0.34 3.16
CA GLU A 291 -0.43 0.62 4.25
C GLU A 291 1.03 1.09 4.36
N ARG A 292 1.99 0.16 4.19
CA ARG A 292 3.41 0.48 4.20
C ARG A 292 3.82 1.33 3.00
N HIS A 293 3.29 1.00 1.82
CA HIS A 293 3.59 1.64 0.54
C HIS A 293 2.29 2.09 -0.15
N PRO A 294 1.69 3.22 0.28
CA PRO A 294 0.39 3.67 -0.23
C PRO A 294 0.47 4.31 -1.62
N CYS A 295 1.65 4.36 -2.24
CA CYS A 295 1.89 4.89 -3.59
C CYS A 295 1.19 6.26 -3.79
N LEU A 296 0.46 6.43 -4.91
CA LEU A 296 -0.31 7.65 -5.20
C LEU A 296 -1.50 7.87 -4.26
N VAL A 297 -2.09 6.81 -3.69
CA VAL A 297 -3.14 6.97 -2.67
C VAL A 297 -2.57 7.78 -1.50
N GLY A 298 -1.36 7.44 -1.05
CA GLY A 298 -0.67 8.16 0.02
C GLY A 298 -0.43 9.63 -0.30
N VAL A 299 -0.15 9.97 -1.56
CA VAL A 299 -0.03 11.38 -1.98
C VAL A 299 -1.36 12.10 -1.80
N THR A 300 -2.46 11.51 -2.28
CA THR A 300 -3.79 12.11 -2.18
C THR A 300 -4.31 12.23 -0.74
N THR A 301 -3.92 11.32 0.15
CA THR A 301 -4.30 11.39 1.57
C THR A 301 -3.44 12.36 2.36
N ARG A 302 -2.21 12.65 1.91
CA ARG A 302 -1.28 13.59 2.56
C ARG A 302 -1.47 15.02 2.07
N LEU A 303 -1.72 15.21 0.77
CA LEU A 303 -2.02 16.52 0.15
C LEU A 303 -3.48 16.92 0.38
N VAL A 304 -3.86 17.00 1.65
CA VAL A 304 -5.13 17.58 2.07
C VAL A 304 -4.93 19.05 2.40
N PRO A 305 -5.99 19.89 2.44
CA PRO A 305 -5.85 21.34 2.58
C PRO A 305 -5.12 21.81 3.85
N HIS A 306 -4.89 20.92 4.82
CA HIS A 306 -4.11 21.18 6.02
C HIS A 306 -3.00 20.15 6.20
N PRO A 307 -1.83 20.54 6.74
CA PRO A 307 -0.84 19.59 7.19
C PRO A 307 -1.45 18.55 8.13
N SER A 308 -1.36 17.27 7.76
CA SER A 308 -1.93 16.15 8.50
C SER A 308 -0.84 15.35 9.21
N THR A 309 -1.21 14.50 10.17
CA THR A 309 -0.27 13.61 10.85
C THR A 309 0.39 12.58 9.92
N SER A 310 -0.16 12.37 8.71
CA SER A 310 0.46 11.50 7.70
C SER A 310 1.51 12.20 6.83
N LEU A 311 1.57 13.54 6.88
CA LEU A 311 2.59 14.31 6.19
C LEU A 311 3.93 14.06 6.89
N TRP A 312 4.94 13.63 6.12
CA TRP A 312 6.30 13.39 6.59
C TRP A 312 6.44 12.33 7.70
N GLU A 313 5.49 11.40 7.77
CA GLU A 313 5.44 10.33 8.78
C GLU A 313 6.64 9.37 8.75
N CYS A 314 7.37 9.31 7.63
CA CYS A 314 8.50 8.41 7.39
C CYS A 314 9.86 9.11 7.59
N SER A 315 9.96 10.09 8.47
CA SER A 315 11.19 10.88 8.71
C SER A 315 12.41 10.05 9.14
N ALA A 316 12.21 8.83 9.64
CA ALA A 316 13.26 7.89 10.07
C ALA A 316 13.45 6.70 9.11
N GLU A 317 12.70 6.62 8.01
CA GLU A 317 12.82 5.55 7.01
C GLU A 317 13.68 6.01 5.83
N ASP A 318 14.28 5.07 5.09
CA ASP A 318 14.99 5.40 3.85
C ASP A 318 14.05 6.03 2.81
N LEU A 319 14.63 6.85 1.92
CA LEU A 319 13.86 7.46 0.83
C LEU A 319 13.34 6.38 -0.12
N GLU A 320 12.04 6.16 -0.11
CA GLU A 320 11.39 5.09 -0.85
C GLU A 320 10.20 5.62 -1.65
N VAL A 321 10.11 5.19 -2.91
CA VAL A 321 8.98 5.46 -3.81
C VAL A 321 8.33 4.17 -4.26
N CYS A 322 7.05 4.20 -4.58
CA CYS A 322 6.34 3.08 -5.19
C CYS A 322 6.25 3.29 -6.71
N LEU A 323 6.75 2.33 -7.49
CA LEU A 323 6.76 2.38 -8.95
C LEU A 323 5.44 1.94 -9.57
N GLY A 324 4.66 1.15 -8.84
CA GLY A 324 3.40 0.57 -9.33
C GLY A 324 3.06 -0.70 -8.56
N GLU A 325 2.33 -1.59 -9.21
CA GLU A 325 1.98 -2.90 -8.67
C GLU A 325 2.67 -4.01 -9.47
N TYR A 326 3.02 -5.11 -8.81
CA TYR A 326 3.67 -6.26 -9.42
C TYR A 326 3.26 -7.57 -8.76
N ALA A 327 3.47 -8.67 -9.48
CA ALA A 327 3.28 -10.01 -8.95
C ALA A 327 4.52 -10.45 -8.17
N CYS A 328 4.33 -10.91 -6.92
CA CYS A 328 5.42 -11.31 -6.05
C CYS A 328 5.05 -12.46 -5.11
N PRO A 329 6.03 -13.24 -4.64
CA PRO A 329 5.80 -14.23 -3.60
C PRO A 329 5.46 -13.54 -2.27
N SER A 330 4.50 -14.10 -1.56
CA SER A 330 3.99 -13.68 -0.26
C SER A 330 4.83 -14.26 0.89
N SER A 331 4.79 -13.64 2.07
CA SER A 331 5.38 -14.20 3.30
C SER A 331 4.49 -15.27 3.93
N VAL A 332 3.30 -15.51 3.37
CA VAL A 332 2.37 -16.58 3.76
C VAL A 332 2.73 -17.85 2.99
N ARG A 333 3.06 -18.91 3.74
CA ARG A 333 3.41 -20.22 3.19
C ARG A 333 2.34 -21.24 3.55
N LEU A 334 1.93 -22.04 2.57
CA LEU A 334 1.02 -23.17 2.74
C LEU A 334 1.73 -24.43 2.24
N GLU A 335 1.89 -25.42 3.12
CA GLU A 335 2.63 -26.67 2.81
C GLU A 335 4.05 -26.39 2.25
N ASP A 336 4.78 -25.49 2.90
CA ASP A 336 6.12 -25.04 2.50
C ASP A 336 6.20 -24.33 1.13
N GLU A 337 5.08 -24.01 0.50
CA GLU A 337 5.03 -23.20 -0.73
C GLU A 337 4.58 -21.77 -0.41
N ALA A 338 5.32 -20.78 -0.92
CA ALA A 338 4.90 -19.38 -0.82
C ALA A 338 3.70 -19.12 -1.73
N LEU A 339 2.63 -18.52 -1.18
CA LEU A 339 1.54 -18.01 -1.99
C LEU A 339 1.99 -16.77 -2.76
N TRP A 340 1.17 -16.28 -3.68
CA TRP A 340 1.49 -15.14 -4.55
C TRP A 340 0.49 -14.00 -4.38
N HIS A 341 1.01 -12.78 -4.43
CA HIS A 341 0.23 -11.58 -4.66
C HIS A 341 0.29 -11.25 -6.16
N ASP A 342 -0.86 -10.99 -6.79
CA ASP A 342 -0.90 -10.59 -8.20
C ASP A 342 -0.61 -9.10 -8.40
N ALA A 343 -0.89 -8.28 -7.37
CA ALA A 343 -0.91 -6.83 -7.45
C ALA A 343 -0.44 -6.16 -6.14
N ALA A 344 0.77 -6.52 -5.70
CA ALA A 344 1.42 -5.91 -4.53
C ALA A 344 2.17 -4.63 -4.92
N PRO A 345 2.31 -3.62 -4.02
CA PRO A 345 3.11 -2.43 -4.28
C PRO A 345 4.58 -2.77 -4.55
N LEU A 346 5.19 -2.15 -5.57
CA LEU A 346 6.61 -2.27 -5.93
C LEU A 346 7.42 -1.10 -5.36
N PRO A 347 8.02 -1.23 -4.14
CA PRO A 347 8.87 -0.19 -3.58
C PRO A 347 10.25 -0.16 -4.27
N LEU A 348 10.80 1.04 -4.39
CA LEU A 348 12.16 1.32 -4.80
C LEU A 348 12.80 2.25 -3.77
N THR A 349 13.84 1.76 -3.09
CA THR A 349 14.70 2.59 -2.23
C THR A 349 15.68 3.38 -3.09
N LEU A 350 15.67 4.70 -2.95
CA LEU A 350 16.56 5.59 -3.70
C LEU A 350 17.93 5.60 -3.04
N ALA A 351 18.80 4.67 -3.45
CA ALA A 351 20.19 4.59 -3.03
C ALA A 351 21.15 5.39 -3.94
N GLY A 352 20.78 5.68 -5.19
CA GLY A 352 21.61 6.38 -6.18
C GLY A 352 20.82 7.27 -7.14
N PRO A 353 21.46 7.77 -8.20
CA PRO A 353 20.81 8.47 -9.30
C PRO A 353 19.68 7.63 -9.94
N LEU A 354 18.58 8.28 -10.28
CA LEU A 354 17.43 7.72 -10.97
C LEU A 354 17.35 8.29 -12.40
N VAL A 355 17.37 7.40 -13.38
CA VAL A 355 17.15 7.73 -14.79
C VAL A 355 15.81 7.17 -15.23
N VAL A 356 14.91 8.03 -15.68
CA VAL A 356 13.58 7.64 -16.21
C VAL A 356 13.59 7.80 -17.72
N CYS A 357 13.31 6.70 -18.42
CA CYS A 357 13.30 6.63 -19.88
C CYS A 357 11.90 6.31 -20.40
N GLY A 358 11.48 6.95 -21.48
CA GLY A 358 10.23 6.63 -22.16
C GLY A 358 9.57 7.82 -22.83
N ALA A 359 8.34 7.61 -23.32
CA ALA A 359 7.56 8.65 -23.96
C ALA A 359 7.37 9.86 -23.04
N ARG A 360 7.63 11.07 -23.56
CA ARG A 360 7.68 12.32 -22.79
C ARG A 360 6.53 12.50 -21.80
N ALA A 361 5.28 12.33 -22.26
CA ALA A 361 4.11 12.54 -21.41
C ALA A 361 4.04 11.56 -20.22
N LEU A 362 4.25 10.26 -20.47
CA LEU A 362 4.26 9.23 -19.43
C LEU A 362 5.45 9.40 -18.49
N ARG A 363 6.63 9.69 -19.05
CA ARG A 363 7.86 9.93 -18.29
C ARG A 363 7.69 11.11 -17.33
N GLU A 364 7.19 12.24 -17.82
CA GLU A 364 6.95 13.42 -16.98
C GLU A 364 5.88 13.16 -15.91
N ALA A 365 4.76 12.51 -16.26
CA ALA A 365 3.72 12.13 -15.29
C ALA A 365 4.25 11.18 -14.21
N PHE A 366 5.02 10.16 -14.62
CA PHE A 366 5.63 9.20 -13.71
C PHE A 366 6.65 9.87 -12.79
N THR A 367 7.57 10.68 -13.32
CA THR A 367 8.54 11.37 -12.46
C THR A 367 7.88 12.36 -11.50
N ARG A 368 6.81 13.06 -11.92
CA ARG A 368 6.02 13.90 -10.99
C ARG A 368 5.40 13.07 -9.88
N SER A 369 4.89 11.88 -10.19
CA SER A 369 4.35 10.96 -9.18
C SER A 369 5.41 10.57 -8.16
N LEU A 370 6.64 10.26 -8.59
CA LEU A 370 7.75 9.91 -7.68
C LEU A 370 8.16 11.09 -6.79
N VAL A 371 8.28 12.29 -7.37
CA VAL A 371 8.63 13.51 -6.61
C VAL A 371 7.56 13.83 -5.57
N LEU A 372 6.26 13.75 -5.92
CA LEU A 372 5.17 13.98 -4.98
C LEU A 372 5.13 12.92 -3.87
N GLN A 373 5.42 11.66 -4.19
CA GLN A 373 5.54 10.60 -3.18
C GLN A 373 6.65 10.93 -2.17
N LEU A 374 7.84 11.33 -2.63
CA LEU A 374 8.93 11.73 -1.74
C LEU A 374 8.60 12.96 -0.92
N ALA A 375 8.05 14.01 -1.56
CA ALA A 375 7.81 15.30 -0.93
C ALA A 375 6.73 15.27 0.14
N THR A 376 5.79 14.33 0.02
CA THR A 376 4.71 14.14 1.00
C THR A 376 5.08 13.13 2.08
N ARG A 377 5.92 12.12 1.76
CA ARG A 377 6.30 11.06 2.70
C ARG A 377 7.50 11.42 3.59
N HIS A 378 8.43 12.23 3.09
CA HIS A 378 9.69 12.58 3.78
C HIS A 378 9.83 14.10 3.96
N PRO A 379 10.29 14.56 5.15
CA PRO A 379 10.44 15.98 5.43
C PRO A 379 11.59 16.62 4.62
N PRO A 380 11.56 17.95 4.43
CA PRO A 380 12.63 18.68 3.73
C PRO A 380 13.98 18.63 4.46
N THR A 381 14.00 18.26 5.75
CA THR A 381 15.22 18.03 6.54
C THR A 381 15.91 16.69 6.26
N GLN A 382 15.29 15.81 5.47
CA GLN A 382 15.87 14.51 5.11
C GLN A 382 16.39 14.49 3.68
N TRP A 383 15.79 15.30 2.79
CA TRP A 383 16.19 15.37 1.40
C TRP A 383 15.84 16.71 0.74
N THR A 384 16.61 17.06 -0.28
CA THR A 384 16.46 18.30 -1.04
C THR A 384 16.65 18.03 -2.53
N LEU A 385 15.84 18.69 -3.37
CA LEU A 385 15.96 18.69 -4.81
C LEU A 385 16.62 19.99 -5.27
N LEU A 386 17.88 19.92 -5.71
CA LEU A 386 18.60 21.06 -6.26
C LEU A 386 18.24 21.25 -7.73
N LEU A 387 17.92 22.51 -8.07
CA LEU A 387 17.58 22.96 -9.41
C LEU A 387 18.65 23.94 -9.86
N ASP A 388 19.19 23.75 -11.07
CA ASP A 388 20.00 24.77 -11.75
C ASP A 388 19.06 25.79 -12.39
N PRO A 389 19.06 27.07 -11.96
CA PRO A 389 18.20 28.10 -12.54
C PRO A 389 18.42 28.31 -14.04
N ALA A 390 19.65 28.05 -14.54
CA ALA A 390 19.97 28.15 -15.95
C ALA A 390 19.38 26.98 -16.77
N ARG A 391 18.98 25.90 -16.10
CA ARG A 391 18.42 24.67 -16.69
C ARG A 391 17.14 24.24 -15.98
N ALA A 392 16.32 25.23 -15.59
CA ALA A 392 15.07 24.98 -14.90
C ALA A 392 14.16 24.08 -15.77
N PRO A 393 13.44 23.14 -15.14
CA PRO A 393 12.46 22.36 -15.88
C PRO A 393 11.34 23.27 -16.39
N GLY A 394 10.80 22.96 -17.56
CA GLY A 394 9.74 23.78 -18.19
C GLY A 394 8.43 23.77 -17.40
N ALA A 395 7.43 24.53 -17.87
CA ALA A 395 6.15 24.80 -17.18
C ALA A 395 5.38 23.56 -16.67
N ALA A 396 5.62 22.37 -17.22
CA ALA A 396 5.08 21.12 -16.69
C ALA A 396 5.51 20.81 -15.24
N TRP A 397 6.52 21.53 -14.72
CA TRP A 397 7.13 21.35 -13.41
C TRP A 397 6.97 22.56 -12.49
N ASP A 398 5.97 23.42 -12.73
CA ASP A 398 5.66 24.58 -11.87
C ASP A 398 5.47 24.18 -10.39
N LEU A 399 5.03 22.93 -10.14
CA LEU A 399 4.92 22.36 -8.80
C LEU A 399 6.22 22.45 -7.98
N LEU A 400 7.39 22.39 -8.63
CA LEU A 400 8.68 22.45 -7.95
C LEU A 400 8.93 23.81 -7.29
N GLY A 401 8.28 24.87 -7.74
CA GLY A 401 8.33 26.19 -7.09
C GLY A 401 7.61 26.24 -5.74
N TRP A 402 6.73 25.27 -5.47
CA TRP A 402 5.92 25.19 -4.24
C TRP A 402 6.48 24.21 -3.21
N LEU A 403 7.37 23.32 -3.62
CA LEU A 403 7.89 22.29 -2.73
C LEU A 403 8.88 22.89 -1.73
N PRO A 404 8.73 22.64 -0.42
CA PRO A 404 9.73 23.07 0.55
C PRO A 404 11.10 22.38 0.30
N GLN A 405 11.12 21.23 -0.37
CA GLN A 405 12.33 20.49 -0.72
C GLN A 405 13.18 21.15 -1.81
N THR A 406 12.71 22.22 -2.46
CA THR A 406 13.49 22.99 -3.46
C THR A 406 14.01 24.32 -2.91
N SER A 407 13.54 24.74 -1.73
CA SER A 407 13.94 26.01 -1.09
C SER A 407 15.07 25.79 -0.08
N THR A 408 16.33 25.97 -0.50
CA THR A 408 17.47 26.01 0.42
C THR A 408 17.63 27.42 0.96
N SER A 409 16.84 27.75 1.98
CA SER A 409 17.00 29.00 2.73
C SER A 409 18.27 28.90 3.61
N GLY A 410 19.44 29.18 3.03
CA GLY A 410 20.67 29.52 3.76
C GLY A 410 21.36 28.41 4.59
N SER A 411 20.75 27.24 4.81
CA SER A 411 21.40 26.09 5.43
C SER A 411 21.90 25.10 4.38
N THR A 412 23.05 24.47 4.65
CA THR A 412 23.45 23.24 3.96
C THR A 412 22.35 22.21 4.19
N PRO A 413 21.84 21.55 3.14
CA PRO A 413 20.79 20.55 3.31
C PRO A 413 21.34 19.42 4.19
N ASP A 414 20.82 19.31 5.40
CA ASP A 414 20.99 18.11 6.21
C ASP A 414 20.21 17.00 5.48
N GLY A 415 20.90 15.91 5.14
CA GLY A 415 20.31 14.78 4.41
C GLY A 415 20.71 14.67 2.94
N ARG A 416 19.91 13.93 2.17
CA ARG A 416 20.27 13.52 0.81
C ARG A 416 19.93 14.60 -0.21
N THR A 417 20.94 15.01 -0.96
CA THR A 417 20.78 15.95 -2.07
C THR A 417 20.55 15.18 -3.37
N LEU A 418 19.49 15.53 -4.09
CA LEU A 418 19.23 15.06 -5.46
C LEU A 418 19.34 16.26 -6.41
N ARG A 419 20.18 16.17 -7.43
CA ARG A 419 20.32 17.22 -8.45
C ARG A 419 19.47 16.92 -9.68
N TRP A 420 18.61 17.87 -10.04
CA TRP A 420 17.84 17.79 -11.27
C TRP A 420 18.75 17.79 -12.49
N GLY A 421 18.59 16.82 -13.38
CA GLY A 421 19.41 16.67 -14.59
C GLY A 421 20.75 15.95 -14.39
N GLU A 422 21.13 15.62 -13.14
CA GLU A 422 22.30 14.78 -12.83
C GLU A 422 21.86 13.49 -12.11
N ASP A 423 21.25 13.64 -10.94
CA ASP A 423 20.76 12.52 -10.12
C ASP A 423 19.33 12.12 -10.48
N LEU A 424 18.49 13.06 -10.94
CA LEU A 424 17.17 12.77 -11.48
C LEU A 424 17.14 13.18 -12.96
N LEU A 425 17.27 12.19 -13.83
CA LEU A 425 17.42 12.40 -15.26
C LEU A 425 16.24 11.84 -16.06
N LEU A 426 15.76 12.64 -17.00
CA LEU A 426 14.66 12.32 -17.91
C LEU A 426 15.24 12.16 -19.31
N VAL A 427 15.20 10.95 -19.88
CA VAL A 427 15.74 10.66 -21.23
C VAL A 427 14.67 10.05 -22.13
N ASP A 428 14.70 10.36 -23.43
CA ASP A 428 13.75 9.76 -24.39
C ASP A 428 14.21 8.34 -24.74
N ASP A 429 15.52 8.13 -24.84
CA ASP A 429 16.18 6.85 -25.11
C ASP A 429 17.50 6.76 -24.32
N VAL A 430 17.74 5.60 -23.70
CA VAL A 430 18.96 5.27 -22.95
C VAL A 430 20.22 5.38 -23.82
N THR A 431 20.11 5.16 -25.13
CA THR A 431 21.24 5.24 -26.07
C THR A 431 21.81 6.65 -26.24
N GLN A 432 21.03 7.70 -25.92
CA GLN A 432 21.47 9.09 -26.00
C GLN A 432 22.63 9.40 -25.02
N ARG A 433 22.78 8.61 -23.93
CA ARG A 433 23.88 8.81 -22.96
C ARG A 433 25.26 8.48 -23.51
N ARG A 434 25.37 7.64 -24.56
CA ARG A 434 26.68 7.38 -25.20
C ARG A 434 27.27 8.60 -25.91
N ARG A 435 26.51 9.68 -26.09
CA ARG A 435 26.95 10.88 -26.82
C ARG A 435 27.32 12.07 -25.94
N ALA A 436 27.14 12.00 -24.62
CA ALA A 436 27.64 13.04 -23.71
C ALA A 436 29.09 12.71 -23.31
N PRO A 437 30.08 13.58 -23.57
CA PRO A 437 31.43 13.36 -23.08
C PRO A 437 31.41 13.34 -21.54
N PRO A 438 32.20 12.48 -20.88
CA PRO A 438 32.31 12.52 -19.42
C PRO A 438 32.86 13.90 -19.05
N ALA A 439 32.11 14.65 -18.25
CA ALA A 439 32.68 15.77 -17.52
C ALA A 439 33.89 15.23 -16.76
N SER A 440 35.06 15.81 -17.03
CA SER A 440 36.34 15.44 -16.43
C SER A 440 36.23 15.47 -14.90
N CYS A 441 36.08 14.30 -14.30
CA CYS A 441 36.13 14.13 -12.86
C CYS A 441 37.61 14.18 -12.45
N SER A 442 38.17 15.37 -12.29
CA SER A 442 39.46 15.55 -11.65
C SER A 442 39.27 15.40 -10.14
N LEU A 443 39.46 14.18 -9.64
CA LEU A 443 39.68 13.93 -8.21
C LEU A 443 40.94 14.70 -7.78
N PRO A 444 40.91 15.50 -6.71
CA PRO A 444 42.14 16.07 -6.16
C PRO A 444 43.00 14.93 -5.59
N ALA A 445 44.27 14.90 -5.98
CA ALA A 445 45.25 13.97 -5.44
C ALA A 445 45.43 14.18 -3.92
N PRO A 446 45.64 13.12 -3.14
CA PRO A 446 45.87 13.25 -1.70
C PRO A 446 47.20 13.98 -1.44
N GLU A 447 47.16 15.03 -0.61
CA GLU A 447 48.33 15.75 -0.14
C GLU A 447 49.31 14.79 0.58
N PRO A 448 50.63 14.90 0.34
CA PRO A 448 51.61 14.10 1.06
C PRO A 448 51.73 14.59 2.51
N SER A 449 51.45 13.68 3.44
CA SER A 449 51.58 13.90 4.88
C SER A 449 53.02 14.27 5.28
N SER A 450 53.26 15.53 5.63
CA SER A 450 54.49 15.94 6.31
C SER A 450 54.44 15.53 7.79
N ARG A 451 54.89 14.31 8.10
CA ARG A 451 55.25 13.94 9.48
C ARG A 451 56.68 14.38 9.76
N SER A 452 56.82 15.46 10.53
CA SER A 452 58.05 15.81 11.22
C SER A 452 58.34 14.78 12.32
N LEU A 453 59.32 13.92 12.11
CA LEU A 453 59.98 13.19 13.18
C LEU A 453 61.28 13.89 13.50
N GLY A 454 61.27 14.62 14.62
CA GLY A 454 62.44 15.20 15.23
C GLY A 454 63.44 14.11 15.61
N ARG A 455 64.70 14.35 15.28
CA ARG A 455 65.83 13.49 15.57
C ARG A 455 66.90 14.36 16.22
N THR A 456 67.07 14.29 17.54
CA THR A 456 68.36 14.57 18.20
C THR A 456 68.37 14.06 19.63
N ARG A 457 69.32 13.13 19.84
CA ARG A 457 70.09 12.78 21.05
C ARG A 457 69.38 12.22 22.28
#